data_AF-A0A2D3WTX3-F1
#
_entry.id   AF-A0A2D3WTX3-F1
#
_cell.length_a   1.000
_cell.length_b   1.000
_cell.length_c   1.000
_cell.angle_alpha   90.00
_cell.angle_beta   90.00
_cell.angle_gamma   90.00
#
_symmetry.space_group_name_H-M   'P 1'
#
loop_
_entity.id
_entity.type
_entity.pdbx_description
1 polymer ?
#
loop_
_entity_poly.entity_id
_entity_poly.type
_entity_poly.pdbx_seq_one_letter_code
_entity_poly.pdbx_strand_id
1 'polypeptide(L)' 'MDIIEKELDSRKDEIQKEVELLFKANMKITNWDVAEADNKKAAGLLLEIMQEKLDMMRGDILTGKYDNY' A
#
# COMPACT_ATOMS: atom_id res chain seq x y z
N MET A 1 -8.60 -21.80 10.86
CA MET A 1 -7.90 -20.52 10.80
C MET A 1 -6.87 -20.52 11.92
N ASP A 2 -5.60 -20.42 11.53
CA ASP A 2 -4.44 -20.33 12.42
C ASP A 2 -4.53 -19.12 13.37
N ILE A 3 -3.77 -19.12 14.48
CA ILE A 3 -3.80 -18.01 15.46
C ILE A 3 -3.39 -16.69 14.78
N ILE A 4 -2.39 -16.73 13.90
CA ILE A 4 -1.90 -15.56 13.17
C ILE A 4 -2.98 -15.09 12.18
N GLU A 5 -3.60 -16.03 11.46
CA GLU A 5 -4.68 -15.70 10.51
C GLU A 5 -5.87 -15.01 11.21
N LYS A 6 -6.27 -15.47 12.40
CA LYS A 6 -7.35 -14.84 13.17
C LYS A 6 -7.00 -13.43 13.66
N GLU A 7 -5.76 -13.25 14.11
CA GLU A 7 -5.25 -11.96 14.58
C GLU A 7 -5.25 -10.94 13.43
N LEU A 8 -4.71 -11.31 12.26
CA LEU A 8 -4.72 -10.45 11.07
C LEU A 8 -6.12 -10.19 10.53
N ASP A 9 -7.01 -11.18 10.56
CA ASP A 9 -8.40 -10.99 10.14
C ASP A 9 -9.13 -9.99 11.05
N SER A 10 -8.82 -9.99 12.36
CA SER A 10 -9.43 -9.06 13.32
C SER A 10 -9.10 -7.59 13.08
N ARG A 11 -7.98 -7.29 12.42
CA ARG A 11 -7.53 -5.92 12.08
C ARG A 11 -7.53 -5.66 10.57
N LYS A 12 -8.11 -6.56 9.77
CA LYS A 12 -8.08 -6.48 8.30
C LYS A 12 -8.62 -5.18 7.74
N ASP A 13 -9.76 -4.71 8.26
CA ASP A 13 -10.40 -3.48 7.80
C ASP A 13 -9.55 -2.24 8.12
N GLU A 14 -8.87 -2.25 9.27
CA GLU A 14 -7.95 -1.19 9.68
C GLU A 14 -6.72 -1.15 8.76
N ILE A 15 -6.12 -2.31 8.50
CA ILE A 15 -4.99 -2.44 7.57
C ILE A 15 -5.37 -1.94 6.17
N GLN A 16 -6.54 -2.33 5.65
CA GLN A 16 -7.02 -1.86 4.35
C GLN A 16 -7.23 -0.35 4.30
N LYS A 17 -7.78 0.22 5.38
CA LYS A 17 -7.97 1.66 5.51
C LYS A 17 -6.64 2.42 5.54
N GLU A 18 -5.63 1.89 6.22
CA GLU A 18 -4.29 2.49 6.27
C GLU A 18 -3.63 2.51 4.88
N VAL A 19 -3.76 1.44 4.11
CA VAL A 19 -3.29 1.40 2.70
C VAL A 19 -4.02 2.44 1.84
N GLU A 20 -5.34 2.56 2.00
CA GLU A 20 -6.13 3.57 1.29
C GLU A 20 -5.74 5.01 1.69
N LEU A 21 -5.46 5.25 2.97
CA LEU A 21 -4.99 6.54 3.48
C LEU A 21 -3.64 6.93 2.87
N LEU A 22 -2.70 5.98 2.77
CA LEU A 22 -1.40 6.21 2.13
C LEU A 22 -1.58 6.60 0.66
N PHE A 23 -2.44 5.89 -0.08
CA PHE A 23 -2.76 6.22 -1.46
C PHE A 23 -3.35 7.64 -1.58
N LYS A 24 -4.37 7.96 -0.78
CA LYS A 24 -5.04 9.27 -0.80
C LYS A 24 -4.10 10.42 -0.41
N ALA A 25 -3.18 10.19 0.53
CA ALA A 25 -2.19 11.19 0.93
C ALA A 25 -1.27 11.56 -0.24
N ASN A 26 -0.79 10.57 -1.00
CA ASN A 26 0.05 10.81 -2.17
C ASN A 26 -0.74 11.46 -3.33
N MET A 27 -2.01 11.08 -3.55
CA MET A 27 -2.87 11.78 -4.51
C MET A 27 -3.02 13.28 -4.19
N LYS A 28 -3.16 13.64 -2.92
CA LYS A 28 -3.25 15.05 -2.50
C LYS A 28 -1.97 15.82 -2.80
N ILE A 29 -0.80 15.21 -2.61
CA ILE A 29 0.49 15.82 -2.96
C ILE A 29 0.55 16.10 -4.46
N THR A 30 0.22 15.12 -5.30
CA THR A 30 0.19 15.31 -6.76
C THR A 30 -0.75 16.44 -7.18
N ASN A 31 -1.92 16.57 -6.54
CA ASN A 31 -2.86 17.64 -6.83
C ASN A 31 -2.36 19.02 -6.38
N TRP A 32 -1.50 19.10 -5.36
CA TRP A 32 -0.84 20.35 -4.98
C TRP A 32 0.28 20.72 -5.94
N ASP A 33 1.07 19.73 -6.38
CA ASP A 33 2.23 19.94 -7.23
C ASP A 33 1.86 20.14 -8.71
N VAL A 34 0.70 19.62 -9.14
CA VAL A 34 0.22 19.66 -10.53
C VAL A 34 -1.22 20.16 -10.56
N ALA A 35 -1.39 21.47 -10.79
CA ALA A 35 -2.67 22.17 -10.71
C ALA A 35 -3.78 21.63 -11.65
N GLU A 36 -3.41 21.03 -12.78
CA GLU A 36 -4.34 20.45 -13.77
C GLU A 36 -4.14 18.94 -13.92
N ALA A 37 -3.78 18.23 -12.84
CA ALA A 37 -3.54 16.80 -12.89
C ALA A 37 -4.76 16.03 -13.43
N ASP A 38 -4.54 15.19 -14.44
CA ASP A 38 -5.48 14.11 -14.77
C ASP A 38 -5.48 13.11 -13.61
N ASN A 39 -6.48 13.26 -12.73
CA ASN A 39 -6.63 12.46 -11.52
C ASN A 39 -6.62 10.96 -11.80
N LYS A 40 -7.18 10.51 -12.93
CA LYS A 40 -7.24 9.08 -13.25
C LYS A 40 -5.87 8.56 -13.65
N LYS A 41 -5.13 9.31 -14.48
CA LYS A 41 -3.77 8.97 -14.86
C LYS A 41 -2.84 8.96 -13.64
N ALA A 42 -2.91 10.00 -12.80
CA ALA A 42 -2.12 10.09 -11.57
C ALA A 42 -2.41 8.93 -10.61
N ALA A 43 -3.70 8.60 -10.40
CA ALA A 43 -4.11 7.46 -9.58
C ALA A 43 -3.57 6.13 -10.11
N GLY A 44 -3.62 5.91 -11.43
CA GLY A 44 -3.09 4.69 -12.05
C GLY A 44 -1.59 4.54 -11.83
N LEU A 45 -0.81 5.58 -12.13
CA LEU A 45 0.64 5.57 -11.95
C LEU A 45 1.04 5.41 -10.47
N LEU A 46 0.32 6.07 -9.57
CA LEU A 46 0.56 5.92 -8.13
C LEU A 46 0.30 4.48 -7.66
N LEU A 47 -0.78 3.85 -8.15
CA LEU A 47 -1.09 2.48 -7.80
C LEU A 47 -0.03 1.50 -8.32
N GLU A 48 0.50 1.73 -9.52
CA GLU A 48 1.62 0.95 -10.08
C GLU A 48 2.86 1.03 -9.19
N ILE A 49 3.24 2.23 -8.74
CA ILE A 49 4.38 2.44 -7.83
C ILE A 49 4.15 1.71 -6.49
N MET A 50 2.94 1.82 -5.93
CA MET A 50 2.60 1.12 -4.67
C MET A 50 2.66 -0.40 -4.85
N GLN A 51 2.18 -0.92 -5.98
CA GLN A 51 2.24 -2.35 -6.30
C GLN A 51 3.68 -2.85 -6.44
N GLU A 52 4.55 -2.10 -7.13
CA GLU A 52 5.96 -2.43 -7.27
C GLU A 52 6.62 -2.58 -5.89
N LYS A 53 6.35 -1.66 -4.96
CA LYS A 53 6.89 -1.77 -3.59
C LYS A 53 6.35 -2.98 -2.83
N LEU A 54 5.06 -3.30 -2.97
CA LEU A 54 4.47 -4.50 -2.36
C LEU A 54 5.10 -5.79 -2.92
N ASP A 55 5.40 -5.83 -4.23
CA ASP A 55 6.05 -6.96 -4.85
C ASP A 55 7.51 -7.13 -4.37
N MET A 56 8.24 -6.02 -4.18
CA MET A 56 9.55 -6.05 -3.54
C MET A 56 9.48 -6.57 -2.10
N MET A 57 8.49 -6.14 -1.31
CA MET A 57 8.28 -6.64 0.04
C MET A 57 7.95 -8.13 0.06
N ARG A 58 7.18 -8.63 -0.91
CA ARG A 58 6.95 -10.06 -1.09
C ARG A 58 8.26 -10.80 -1.34
N GLY A 59 9.13 -10.26 -2.18
CA GLY A 59 10.48 -10.79 -2.39
C GLY A 59 11.29 -10.83 -1.09
N ASP A 60 11.31 -9.72 -0.35
CA ASP A 60 11.99 -9.61 0.95
C ASP A 60 11.51 -10.68 1.95
N ILE A 61 10.19 -10.93 2.05
CA ILE A 61 9.61 -12.01 2.89
C ILE A 61 10.14 -13.38 2.47
N LEU A 62 10.13 -13.69 1.17
CA LEU A 62 10.59 -14.98 0.67
C LEU A 62 12.10 -15.21 0.91
N THR A 63 12.88 -14.14 1.03
CA THR A 63 14.31 -14.20 1.35
C THR A 63 14.61 -14.25 2.86
N GLY A 64 13.58 -14.23 3.72
CA GLY A 64 13.73 -14.25 5.17
C GLY A 64 14.16 -12.92 5.80
N LYS A 65 14.09 -11.81 5.05
CA LYS A 65 14.49 -10.48 5.56
C LYS A 65 13.70 -10.05 6.78
N TYR A 66 12.47 -10.54 6.92
CA TYR A 66 11.55 -10.20 8.00
C TYR A 66 11.43 -11.29 9.09
N ASP A 67 12.27 -12.32 9.08
CA ASP A 67 12.16 -13.46 10.02
C ASP A 67 12.34 -13.09 11.50
N ASN A 68 12.88 -11.90 11.78
CA ASN A 68 13.14 -11.40 13.14
C ASN A 68 12.35 -10.13 13.50
N TYR A 69 11.26 -9.83 12.79
CA TYR A 69 10.38 -8.69 13.07
C TYR A 69 9.20 -9.04 13.97
#